data_AF-A0A356T1G3-F1
#
_entry.id   AF-A0A356T1G3-F1
#
_cell.length_a   1.000
_cell.length_b   1.000
_cell.length_c   1.000
_cell.angle_alpha   90.00
_cell.angle_beta   90.00
_cell.angle_gamma   90.00
#
_symmetry.space_group_name_H-M   'P 1'
#
loop_
_entity.id
_entity.type
_entity.pdbx_description
1 polymer ?
#
loop_
_entity_poly.entity_id
_entity_poly.type
_entity_poly.pdbx_seq_one_letter_code
_entity_poly.pdbx_strand_id
1 'polypeptide(L)'
;MFEGSRVTDAVSFHARRGELKTAVRVVRSRVPERFRWKSAVAGVSKVTGKLRGLDRMRVEEPIRELVIELPDADLRREVVLDARKAGVDLDRGEILPHLTLADLRRLSFLVRVDVGRFRRHMKLPGDFHEPIDTAGAVVVGRGISEYHRRRAHKLWLSVPDPDGPNALRRHHQMMLQNADKERREAEMWGALAKALLDQKK
;
A
#
# COMPACT_ATOMS: atom_id res chain seq x y z
N MET A 1 -29.19 11.75 10.76
CA MET A 1 -29.59 10.61 9.91
C MET A 1 -28.60 9.42 9.92
N PHE A 2 -27.53 9.44 10.74
CA PHE A 2 -26.57 8.31 10.83
C PHE A 2 -26.02 8.09 12.25
N GLU A 3 -26.72 8.57 13.28
CA GLU A 3 -26.38 8.18 14.65
C GLU A 3 -26.53 6.66 14.78
N GLY A 4 -25.45 5.98 15.18
CA GLY A 4 -25.38 4.52 15.27
C GLY A 4 -24.88 3.77 14.02
N SER A 5 -24.79 4.39 12.84
CA SER A 5 -24.24 3.69 11.66
C SER A 5 -22.72 3.58 11.70
N ARG A 6 -22.17 2.53 11.09
CA ARG A 6 -20.72 2.37 10.92
C ARG A 6 -20.20 3.48 10.01
N VAL A 7 -19.06 4.07 10.37
CA VAL A 7 -18.42 5.14 9.58
C VAL A 7 -18.20 4.73 8.12
N THR A 8 -17.86 3.46 7.87
CA THR A 8 -17.68 2.89 6.52
C THR A 8 -18.95 2.96 5.69
N ASP A 9 -20.11 2.70 6.29
CA ASP A 9 -21.38 2.59 5.58
C ASP A 9 -21.90 3.98 5.22
N ALA A 10 -21.82 4.92 6.19
CA ALA A 10 -22.16 6.32 5.96
C ALA A 10 -21.27 6.97 4.89
N VAL A 11 -19.95 6.72 4.93
CA VAL A 11 -19.02 7.21 3.91
C VAL A 11 -19.30 6.60 2.55
N SER A 12 -19.52 5.29 2.48
CA SER A 12 -19.84 4.60 1.22
C SER A 12 -21.14 5.12 0.61
N PHE A 13 -22.16 5.39 1.44
CA PHE A 13 -23.43 5.95 1.01
C PHE A 13 -23.25 7.31 0.32
N HIS A 14 -22.57 8.26 0.97
CA HIS A 14 -22.36 9.60 0.40
C HIS A 14 -21.39 9.58 -0.79
N ALA A 15 -20.32 8.79 -0.72
CA ALA A 15 -19.33 8.70 -1.79
C ALA A 15 -19.92 8.14 -3.09
N ARG A 16 -20.83 7.14 -3.01
CA ARG A 16 -21.53 6.60 -4.19
C ARG A 16 -22.47 7.60 -4.85
N ARG A 17 -22.99 8.57 -4.10
CA ARG A 17 -23.87 9.63 -4.59
C ARG A 17 -23.11 10.87 -5.10
N GLY A 18 -21.77 10.85 -5.06
CA GLY A 18 -20.95 12.00 -5.41
C GLY A 18 -20.90 13.10 -4.34
N GLU A 19 -21.48 12.86 -3.16
CA GLU A 19 -21.56 13.82 -2.05
C GLU A 19 -20.26 13.80 -1.20
N LEU A 20 -19.12 14.01 -1.85
CA LEU A 20 -17.80 13.79 -1.23
C LEU A 20 -17.49 14.73 -0.07
N LYS A 21 -17.99 15.97 -0.11
CA LYS A 21 -17.87 16.90 1.02
C LYS A 21 -18.54 16.35 2.28
N THR A 22 -19.70 15.72 2.10
CA THR A 22 -20.45 15.09 3.20
C THR A 22 -19.71 13.83 3.68
N ALA A 23 -19.18 13.02 2.77
CA ALA A 23 -18.37 11.87 3.12
C ALA A 23 -17.13 12.26 3.96
N VAL A 24 -16.40 13.31 3.57
CA VAL A 24 -15.27 13.85 4.35
C VAL A 24 -15.72 14.36 5.72
N ARG A 25 -16.86 15.07 5.78
CA ARG A 25 -17.41 15.55 7.06
C ARG A 25 -17.73 14.39 8.01
N VAL A 26 -18.25 13.28 7.48
CA VAL A 26 -18.51 12.06 8.26
C VAL A 26 -17.21 11.42 8.76
N VAL A 27 -16.15 11.37 7.95
CA VAL A 27 -14.84 10.88 8.41
C VAL A 27 -14.30 11.76 9.54
N ARG A 28 -14.40 13.08 9.39
CA ARG A 28 -13.89 14.07 10.37
C ARG A 28 -14.63 14.03 11.70
N SER A 29 -15.94 13.78 11.69
CA SER A 29 -16.76 13.80 12.91
C SER A 29 -16.67 12.51 13.74
N ARG A 30 -15.94 11.49 13.26
CA ARG A 30 -15.83 10.18 13.91
C ARG A 30 -14.44 9.98 14.48
N VAL A 31 -14.38 9.42 15.70
CA VAL A 31 -13.13 9.03 16.34
C VAL A 31 -12.39 8.03 15.44
N PRO A 32 -11.08 8.25 15.19
CA PRO A 32 -10.27 7.33 14.38
C PRO A 32 -10.09 5.94 15.01
N GLU A 33 -11.07 5.06 14.84
CA GLU A 33 -10.92 3.63 15.14
C GLU A 33 -10.10 2.96 14.03
N ARG A 34 -8.92 2.39 14.36
CA ARG A 34 -7.89 1.91 13.41
C ARG A 34 -8.43 1.31 12.12
N PHE A 35 -9.22 0.24 12.20
CA PHE A 35 -9.64 -0.50 10.98
C PHE A 35 -10.77 0.20 10.21
N ARG A 36 -11.82 0.63 10.91
CA ARG A 36 -13.03 1.16 10.27
C ARG A 36 -12.81 2.56 9.71
N TRP A 37 -12.12 3.40 10.48
CA TRP A 37 -11.82 4.75 10.05
C TRP A 37 -10.84 4.74 8.87
N LYS A 38 -9.77 3.93 8.93
CA LYS A 38 -8.87 3.75 7.78
C LYS A 38 -9.62 3.28 6.53
N SER A 39 -10.50 2.30 6.69
CA SER A 39 -11.32 1.78 5.57
C SER A 39 -12.25 2.83 4.99
N ALA A 40 -12.81 3.70 5.84
CA ALA A 40 -13.62 4.82 5.40
C ALA A 40 -12.80 5.84 4.59
N VAL A 41 -11.62 6.24 5.08
CA VAL A 41 -10.71 7.12 4.33
C VAL A 41 -10.32 6.50 3.00
N ALA A 42 -9.94 5.22 2.98
CA ALA A 42 -9.61 4.51 1.74
C ALA A 42 -10.80 4.50 0.75
N GLY A 43 -12.04 4.40 1.26
CA GLY A 43 -13.26 4.53 0.46
C GLY A 43 -13.38 5.90 -0.20
N VAL A 44 -13.11 6.98 0.55
CA VAL A 44 -13.09 8.35 -0.01
C VAL A 44 -11.96 8.49 -1.02
N SER A 45 -10.74 8.08 -0.69
CA SER A 45 -9.57 8.16 -1.59
C SER A 45 -9.80 7.45 -2.93
N LYS A 46 -10.49 6.31 -2.94
CA LYS A 46 -10.85 5.59 -4.19
C LYS A 46 -11.73 6.41 -5.13
N VAL A 47 -12.64 7.22 -4.59
CA VAL A 47 -13.49 8.09 -5.40
C VAL A 47 -12.71 9.35 -5.80
N THR A 48 -11.97 9.93 -4.85
CA THR A 48 -11.12 11.11 -5.08
C THR A 48 -10.07 10.89 -6.18
N GLY A 49 -9.46 9.71 -6.25
CA GLY A 49 -8.48 9.38 -7.29
C GLY A 49 -9.01 9.42 -8.73
N LYS A 50 -10.35 9.44 -8.91
CA LYS A 50 -11.00 9.59 -10.21
C LYS A 50 -11.25 11.05 -10.60
N LEU A 51 -11.10 11.98 -9.64
CA LEU A 51 -11.29 13.41 -9.86
C LEU A 51 -10.03 14.06 -10.43
N ARG A 52 -10.18 15.27 -10.97
CA ARG A 52 -9.07 16.08 -11.51
C ARG A 52 -9.17 17.52 -11.00
N GLY A 53 -8.03 18.21 -11.02
CA GLY A 53 -7.94 19.65 -10.74
C GLY A 53 -8.54 20.05 -9.39
N LEU A 54 -9.29 21.16 -9.39
CA LEU A 54 -9.84 21.77 -8.17
C LEU A 54 -10.82 20.86 -7.41
N ASP A 55 -11.60 20.03 -8.11
CA ASP A 55 -12.56 19.15 -7.44
C ASP A 55 -11.87 18.03 -6.66
N ARG A 56 -10.73 17.58 -7.17
CA ARG A 56 -9.84 16.67 -6.44
C ARG A 56 -9.25 17.36 -5.21
N MET A 57 -8.66 18.55 -5.38
CA MET A 57 -8.03 19.29 -4.28
C MET A 57 -8.99 19.60 -3.12
N ARG A 58 -10.25 19.93 -3.44
CA ARG A 58 -11.32 20.19 -2.45
C ARG A 58 -11.63 18.99 -1.54
N VAL A 59 -11.23 17.79 -1.93
CA VAL A 59 -11.41 16.55 -1.15
C VAL A 59 -10.08 16.08 -0.57
N GLU A 60 -8.98 16.17 -1.31
CA GLU A 60 -7.66 15.74 -0.84
C GLU A 60 -7.15 16.58 0.32
N GLU A 61 -7.21 17.92 0.24
CA GLU A 61 -6.63 18.79 1.27
C GLU A 61 -7.26 18.60 2.65
N PRO A 62 -8.61 18.58 2.80
CA PRO A 62 -9.21 18.34 4.12
C PRO A 62 -8.90 16.95 4.70
N ILE A 63 -8.71 15.93 3.86
CA ILE A 63 -8.32 14.60 4.31
C ILE A 63 -6.85 14.62 4.73
N ARG A 64 -5.98 15.30 3.99
CA ARG A 64 -4.57 15.44 4.31
C ARG A 64 -4.38 16.10 5.68
N GLU A 65 -5.04 17.23 5.93
CA GLU A 65 -5.02 17.92 7.23
C GLU A 65 -5.42 16.97 8.36
N LEU A 66 -6.54 16.27 8.18
CA LEU A 66 -7.05 15.31 9.16
C LEU A 66 -6.07 14.16 9.42
N VAL A 67 -5.39 13.66 8.40
CA VAL A 67 -4.43 12.56 8.51
C VAL A 67 -3.15 13.03 9.20
N ILE A 68 -2.66 14.23 8.91
CA ILE A 68 -1.48 14.82 9.57
C ILE A 68 -1.69 14.89 11.09
N GLU A 69 -2.88 15.34 11.51
CA GLU A 69 -3.28 15.50 12.92
C GLU A 69 -3.54 14.18 13.66
N LEU A 70 -3.49 13.01 12.99
CA LEU A 70 -3.69 11.74 13.67
C LEU A 70 -2.59 11.48 14.71
N PRO A 71 -2.95 11.13 15.96
CA PRO A 71 -1.99 10.85 17.02
C PRO A 71 -1.26 9.51 16.82
N ASP A 72 -1.94 8.54 16.19
CA ASP A 72 -1.38 7.21 15.91
C ASP A 72 -0.52 7.26 14.62
N ALA A 73 0.80 7.25 14.79
CA ALA A 73 1.76 7.32 13.69
C ALA A 73 1.66 6.14 12.73
N ASP A 74 1.36 4.94 13.22
CA ASP A 74 1.25 3.74 12.38
C ASP A 74 -0.04 3.79 11.55
N LEU A 75 -1.15 4.19 12.18
CA LEU A 75 -2.41 4.42 11.45
C LEU A 75 -2.23 5.49 10.37
N ARG A 76 -1.56 6.60 10.70
CA ARG A 76 -1.28 7.70 9.78
C ARG A 76 -0.49 7.23 8.55
N ARG A 77 0.59 6.45 8.76
CA ARG A 77 1.38 5.84 7.68
C ARG A 77 0.52 4.94 6.79
N GLU A 78 -0.25 4.04 7.39
CA GLU A 78 -1.09 3.10 6.63
C GLU A 78 -2.18 3.80 5.81
N VAL A 79 -2.75 4.90 6.32
CA VAL A 79 -3.74 5.71 5.59
C VAL A 79 -3.12 6.36 4.36
N VAL A 80 -1.92 6.94 4.48
CA VAL A 80 -1.17 7.52 3.35
C VAL A 80 -0.90 6.45 2.28
N LEU A 81 -0.43 5.27 2.68
CA LEU A 81 -0.14 4.18 1.75
C LEU A 81 -1.41 3.68 1.03
N ASP A 82 -2.54 3.59 1.73
CA ASP A 82 -3.81 3.20 1.13
C ASP A 82 -4.38 4.28 0.18
N ALA A 83 -4.20 5.56 0.51
CA ALA A 83 -4.54 6.66 -0.39
C ALA A 83 -3.67 6.66 -1.65
N ARG A 84 -2.35 6.42 -1.51
CA ARG A 84 -1.43 6.35 -2.66
C ARG A 84 -1.79 5.23 -3.62
N LYS A 85 -2.27 4.07 -3.14
CA LYS A 85 -2.81 2.99 -3.99
C LYS A 85 -3.99 3.45 -4.85
N ALA A 86 -4.77 4.42 -4.37
CA ALA A 86 -5.86 5.04 -5.12
C ALA A 86 -5.40 6.21 -6.00
N GLY A 87 -4.10 6.49 -6.09
CA GLY A 87 -3.55 7.63 -6.83
C GLY A 87 -3.74 8.97 -6.14
N VAL A 88 -4.14 8.98 -4.87
CA VAL A 88 -4.33 10.17 -4.02
C VAL A 88 -3.06 10.45 -3.24
N ASP A 89 -2.67 11.72 -3.17
CA ASP A 89 -1.50 12.16 -2.42
C ASP A 89 -1.93 12.85 -1.12
N LEU A 90 -1.65 12.20 0.01
CA LEU A 90 -1.93 12.72 1.36
C LEU A 90 -0.65 12.99 2.16
N ASP A 91 0.52 12.92 1.52
CA ASP A 91 1.80 13.09 2.21
C ASP A 91 2.80 13.78 1.30
N ARG A 92 3.09 15.04 1.63
CA ARG A 92 4.08 15.86 0.93
C ARG A 92 5.44 15.83 1.64
N GLY A 93 5.65 14.86 2.52
CA GLY A 93 6.86 14.66 3.32
C GLY A 93 6.65 14.81 4.82
N GLU A 94 5.43 15.13 5.27
CA GLU A 94 5.11 15.29 6.69
C GLU A 94 5.04 13.94 7.43
N ILE A 95 4.70 12.84 6.74
CA ILE A 95 4.37 11.57 7.38
C ILE A 95 5.45 10.51 7.13
N LEU A 96 5.72 10.18 5.87
CA LEU A 96 6.71 9.15 5.50
C LEU A 96 8.13 9.73 5.47
N PRO A 97 9.16 8.87 5.54
CA PRO A 97 10.54 9.31 5.38
C PRO A 97 10.79 9.93 4.00
N HIS A 98 11.56 11.01 3.99
CA HIS A 98 12.02 11.64 2.75
C HIS A 98 13.24 10.87 2.24
N LEU A 99 13.05 10.06 1.20
CA LEU A 99 14.09 9.19 0.66
C LEU A 99 14.51 9.65 -0.73
N THR A 100 15.80 9.49 -1.00
CA THR A 100 16.38 9.76 -2.32
C THR A 100 16.49 8.49 -3.15
N LEU A 101 16.86 8.62 -4.42
CA LEU A 101 17.18 7.45 -5.26
C LEU A 101 18.39 6.69 -4.72
N ALA A 102 19.37 7.38 -4.13
CA ALA A 102 20.51 6.75 -3.47
C ALA A 102 20.07 5.85 -2.32
N ASP A 103 19.12 6.30 -1.50
CA ASP A 103 18.55 5.49 -0.41
C ASP A 103 17.82 4.26 -0.93
N LEU A 104 16.99 4.43 -1.96
CA LEU A 104 16.28 3.31 -2.58
C LEU A 104 17.27 2.27 -3.12
N ARG A 105 18.34 2.70 -3.79
CA ARG A 105 19.39 1.81 -4.31
C ARG A 105 20.13 1.09 -3.19
N ARG A 106 20.54 1.82 -2.14
CA ARG A 106 21.21 1.25 -0.97
C ARG A 106 20.36 0.18 -0.30
N LEU A 107 19.09 0.51 0.00
CA LEU A 107 18.18 -0.42 0.68
C LEU A 107 17.84 -1.63 -0.21
N SER A 108 17.62 -1.41 -1.50
CA SER A 108 17.36 -2.49 -2.45
C SER A 108 18.55 -3.43 -2.60
N PHE A 109 19.77 -2.90 -2.59
CA PHE A 109 20.99 -3.71 -2.58
C PHE A 109 21.07 -4.61 -1.34
N LEU A 110 20.80 -4.06 -0.14
CA LEU A 110 20.85 -4.81 1.12
C LEU A 110 19.86 -5.99 1.15
N VAL A 111 18.68 -5.82 0.55
CA VAL A 111 17.64 -6.85 0.46
C VAL A 111 17.65 -7.62 -0.86
N ARG A 112 18.68 -7.42 -1.69
CA ARG A 112 18.92 -8.11 -2.98
C ARG A 112 17.77 -7.97 -3.98
N VAL A 113 17.13 -6.81 -4.01
CA VAL A 113 16.08 -6.45 -4.97
C VAL A 113 16.67 -5.56 -6.06
N ASP A 114 16.32 -5.84 -7.32
CA ASP A 114 16.68 -4.96 -8.44
C ASP A 114 15.75 -3.73 -8.51
N VAL A 115 16.33 -2.55 -8.33
CA VAL A 115 15.65 -1.25 -8.44
C VAL A 115 15.05 -1.03 -9.83
N GLY A 116 15.64 -1.59 -10.87
CA GLY A 116 15.14 -1.50 -12.24
C GLY A 116 13.70 -1.99 -12.38
N ARG A 117 13.25 -2.92 -11.52
CA ARG A 117 11.89 -3.45 -11.51
C ARG A 117 10.85 -2.42 -11.08
N PHE A 118 11.22 -1.36 -10.35
CA PHE A 118 10.31 -0.25 -10.01
C PHE A 118 9.89 0.57 -11.22
N ARG A 119 10.75 0.69 -12.25
CA ARG A 119 10.49 1.55 -13.43
C ARG A 119 9.22 1.16 -14.20
N ARG A 120 8.75 -0.08 -14.03
CA ARG A 120 7.49 -0.57 -14.62
C ARG A 120 6.24 -0.06 -13.89
N HIS A 121 6.40 0.43 -12.67
CA HIS A 121 5.29 0.73 -11.76
C HIS A 121 5.31 2.17 -11.25
N MET A 122 6.46 2.82 -11.22
CA MET A 122 6.62 4.21 -10.82
C MET A 122 7.76 4.89 -11.59
N LYS A 123 7.65 6.21 -11.74
CA LYS A 123 8.75 7.02 -12.26
C LYS A 123 9.85 7.08 -11.21
N LEU A 124 11.06 6.70 -11.60
CA LEU A 124 12.25 6.95 -10.80
C LEU A 124 12.91 8.23 -11.30
N PRO A 125 13.46 9.05 -10.38
CA PRO A 125 14.23 10.24 -10.76
C PRO A 125 15.50 9.86 -11.52
N GLY A 126 16.08 10.85 -12.21
CA GLY A 126 17.33 10.70 -12.94
C GLY A 126 18.56 10.86 -12.05
N ASP A 127 18.48 11.75 -11.06
CA ASP A 127 19.55 12.06 -10.12
C ASP A 127 19.47 11.15 -8.87
N PHE A 128 20.64 10.84 -8.29
CA PHE A 128 20.76 10.06 -7.06
C PHE A 128 20.21 10.78 -5.83
N HIS A 129 20.32 12.10 -5.77
CA HIS A 129 19.92 12.92 -4.63
C HIS A 129 18.49 13.44 -4.73
N GLU A 130 17.85 13.27 -5.88
CA GLU A 130 16.46 13.67 -6.07
C GLU A 130 15.52 12.74 -5.27
N PRO A 131 14.49 13.31 -4.62
CA PRO A 131 13.56 12.53 -3.84
C PRO A 131 12.76 11.55 -4.68
N ILE A 132 12.47 10.40 -4.09
CA ILE A 132 11.55 9.42 -4.65
C ILE A 132 10.15 9.60 -4.06
N ASP A 133 9.14 9.10 -4.76
CA ASP A 133 7.82 8.85 -4.19
C ASP A 133 7.90 7.64 -3.23
N THR A 134 8.24 7.90 -1.97
CA THR A 134 8.40 6.87 -0.92
C THR A 134 7.12 6.03 -0.77
N ALA A 135 5.95 6.68 -0.77
CA ALA A 135 4.66 5.98 -0.68
C ALA A 135 4.47 5.01 -1.84
N GLY A 136 4.75 5.49 -3.06
CA GLY A 136 4.72 4.68 -4.28
C GLY A 136 5.68 3.50 -4.22
N ALA A 137 6.92 3.72 -3.79
CA ALA A 137 7.91 2.65 -3.65
C ALA A 137 7.45 1.57 -2.65
N VAL A 138 6.92 1.97 -1.49
CA VAL A 138 6.38 1.02 -0.50
C VAL A 138 5.17 0.25 -1.07
N VAL A 139 4.24 0.94 -1.73
CA VAL A 139 3.06 0.31 -2.35
C VAL A 139 3.47 -0.70 -3.43
N VAL A 140 4.42 -0.34 -4.29
CA VAL A 140 4.95 -1.25 -5.33
C VAL A 140 5.63 -2.46 -4.68
N GLY A 141 6.49 -2.24 -3.68
CA GLY A 141 7.16 -3.33 -2.99
C GLY A 141 6.20 -4.30 -2.31
N ARG A 142 5.19 -3.79 -1.60
CA ARG A 142 4.11 -4.61 -1.02
C ARG A 142 3.31 -5.34 -2.09
N GLY A 143 3.01 -4.69 -3.20
CA GLY A 143 2.26 -5.28 -4.31
C GLY A 143 3.00 -6.46 -4.97
N ILE A 144 4.30 -6.28 -5.25
CA ILE A 144 5.15 -7.34 -5.82
C ILE A 144 5.34 -8.48 -4.81
N SER A 145 5.57 -8.15 -3.54
CA SER A 145 5.66 -9.14 -2.45
C SER A 145 4.39 -10.01 -2.39
N GLU A 146 3.22 -9.38 -2.40
CA GLU A 146 1.94 -10.09 -2.34
C GLU A 146 1.68 -10.93 -3.60
N TYR A 147 2.06 -10.43 -4.78
CA TYR A 147 1.97 -11.19 -6.03
C TYR A 147 2.77 -12.49 -5.95
N HIS A 148 4.03 -12.42 -5.54
CA HIS A 148 4.89 -13.59 -5.40
C HIS A 148 4.41 -14.53 -4.28
N ARG A 149 3.91 -13.99 -3.16
CA ARG A 149 3.31 -14.78 -2.07
C ARG A 149 2.11 -15.61 -2.56
N ARG A 150 1.20 -15.00 -3.32
CA ARG A 150 0.04 -15.71 -3.89
C ARG A 150 0.44 -16.80 -4.88
N ARG A 151 1.47 -16.54 -5.70
CA ARG A 151 1.98 -17.54 -6.65
C ARG A 151 2.65 -18.70 -5.95
N ALA A 152 3.48 -18.44 -4.94
CA ALA A 152 4.04 -19.48 -4.08
C ALA A 152 2.93 -20.34 -3.48
N HIS A 153 1.95 -19.72 -2.83
CA HIS A 153 0.83 -20.44 -2.20
C HIS A 153 0.03 -21.28 -3.22
N LYS A 154 -0.25 -20.74 -4.41
CA LYS A 154 -0.93 -21.49 -5.47
C LYS A 154 -0.12 -22.72 -5.91
N LEU A 155 1.20 -22.60 -6.04
CA LEU A 155 2.07 -23.73 -6.40
C LEU A 155 2.09 -24.80 -5.31
N TRP A 156 2.20 -24.39 -4.04
CA TRP A 156 2.12 -25.30 -2.89
C TRP A 156 0.82 -26.09 -2.87
N LEU A 157 -0.33 -25.42 -3.02
CA LEU A 157 -1.65 -26.07 -3.04
C LEU A 157 -1.87 -26.98 -4.26
N SER A 158 -1.07 -26.83 -5.32
CA SER A 158 -1.18 -27.65 -6.54
C SER A 158 -0.39 -28.96 -6.45
N VAL A 159 0.47 -29.10 -5.44
CA VAL A 159 1.28 -30.30 -5.22
C VAL A 159 0.50 -31.25 -4.31
N PRO A 160 0.42 -32.56 -4.62
CA PRO A 160 -0.18 -33.53 -3.71
C PRO A 160 0.48 -33.52 -2.34
N ASP A 161 -0.29 -33.88 -1.31
CA ASP A 161 0.20 -33.96 0.07
C ASP A 161 1.52 -34.76 0.14
N PRO A 162 2.62 -34.16 0.65
CA PRO A 162 3.89 -34.84 0.83
C PRO A 162 3.78 -36.10 1.71
N ASP A 163 2.83 -36.10 2.66
CA ASP A 163 2.59 -37.20 3.59
C ASP A 163 1.50 -38.16 3.07
N GLY A 164 0.99 -37.92 1.86
CA GLY A 164 -0.01 -38.74 1.21
C GLY A 164 0.54 -40.07 0.66
N PRO A 165 -0.33 -41.01 0.30
CA PRO A 165 0.07 -42.33 -0.21
C PRO A 165 0.77 -42.27 -1.59
N ASN A 166 0.69 -41.13 -2.28
CA ASN A 166 1.21 -40.97 -3.64
C ASN A 166 2.61 -40.35 -3.63
N ALA A 167 3.59 -41.05 -4.20
CA ALA A 167 4.94 -40.52 -4.35
C ALA A 167 4.96 -39.24 -5.23
N LEU A 168 5.74 -38.25 -4.79
CA LEU A 168 5.94 -37.02 -5.55
C LEU A 168 6.68 -37.29 -6.86
N ARG A 169 6.05 -36.94 -7.97
CA ARG A 169 6.67 -36.97 -9.30
C ARG A 169 7.67 -35.84 -9.46
N ARG A 170 8.61 -35.98 -10.41
CA ARG A 170 9.63 -34.95 -10.73
C ARG A 170 9.05 -33.56 -10.98
N HIS A 171 7.89 -33.46 -11.64
CA HIS A 171 7.26 -32.16 -11.89
C HIS A 171 6.70 -31.51 -10.61
N HIS A 172 6.27 -32.29 -9.60
CA HIS A 172 5.88 -31.76 -8.30
C HIS A 172 7.09 -31.19 -7.55
N GLN A 173 8.24 -31.87 -7.61
CA GLN A 173 9.49 -31.36 -7.04
C GLN A 173 9.90 -30.02 -7.69
N MET A 174 9.75 -29.91 -9.02
CA MET A 174 9.97 -28.63 -9.73
C MET A 174 8.98 -27.55 -9.28
N MET A 175 7.70 -27.89 -9.06
CA MET A 175 6.70 -26.94 -8.54
C MET A 175 7.07 -26.43 -7.14
N LEU A 176 7.52 -27.31 -6.23
CA LEU A 176 7.97 -26.91 -4.90
C LEU A 176 9.19 -26.00 -4.96
N GLN A 177 10.19 -26.33 -5.79
CA GLN A 177 11.36 -25.47 -6.00
C GLN A 177 10.97 -24.07 -6.53
N ASN A 178 10.02 -24.02 -7.47
CA ASN A 178 9.48 -22.75 -7.97
C ASN A 178 8.72 -22.00 -6.87
N ALA A 179 7.94 -22.69 -6.05
CA ALA A 179 7.21 -22.09 -4.95
C ALA A 179 8.16 -21.48 -3.91
N ASP A 180 9.27 -22.14 -3.61
CA ASP A 180 10.32 -21.60 -2.75
C ASP A 180 10.98 -20.36 -3.34
N LYS A 181 11.26 -20.35 -4.64
CA LYS A 181 11.78 -19.17 -5.34
C LYS A 181 10.81 -17.99 -5.24
N GLU A 182 9.53 -18.23 -5.50
CA GLU A 182 8.48 -17.21 -5.37
C GLU A 182 8.36 -16.71 -3.93
N ARG A 183 8.44 -17.60 -2.93
CA ARG A 183 8.44 -17.20 -1.51
C ARG A 183 9.62 -16.28 -1.18
N ARG A 184 10.84 -16.62 -1.61
CA ARG A 184 12.03 -15.78 -1.39
C ARG A 184 11.89 -14.40 -2.03
N GLU A 185 11.36 -14.31 -3.25
CA GLU A 185 11.03 -13.03 -3.89
C GLU A 185 10.03 -12.24 -3.03
N ALA A 186 8.97 -12.89 -2.56
CA ALA A 186 7.98 -12.25 -1.70
C ALA A 186 8.59 -11.66 -0.42
N GLU A 187 9.50 -12.40 0.22
CA GLU A 187 10.21 -11.98 1.42
C GLU A 187 11.14 -10.79 1.16
N MET A 188 11.95 -10.83 0.10
CA MET A 188 12.87 -9.74 -0.27
C MET A 188 12.12 -8.43 -0.54
N TRP A 189 11.04 -8.49 -1.33
CA TRP A 189 10.21 -7.32 -1.61
C TRP A 189 9.45 -6.81 -0.39
N GLY A 190 9.00 -7.71 0.48
CA GLY A 190 8.39 -7.34 1.77
C GLY A 190 9.38 -6.66 2.70
N ALA A 191 10.61 -7.18 2.77
CA ALA A 191 11.72 -6.61 3.54
C ALA A 191 12.10 -5.23 3.03
N LEU A 192 12.16 -5.02 1.70
CA LEU A 192 12.39 -3.69 1.12
C LEU A 192 11.31 -2.70 1.55
N ALA A 193 10.04 -3.06 1.39
CA ALA A 193 8.93 -2.19 1.75
C ALA A 193 8.93 -1.81 3.24
N LYS A 194 9.31 -2.76 4.11
CA LYS A 194 9.52 -2.49 5.53
C LYS A 194 10.71 -1.56 5.77
N ALA A 195 11.85 -1.85 5.16
CA ALA A 195 13.07 -1.05 5.33
C ALA A 195 12.89 0.41 4.90
N LEU A 196 12.10 0.67 3.85
CA LEU A 196 11.76 2.02 3.41
C LEU A 196 10.96 2.81 4.45
N LEU A 197 10.07 2.15 5.21
CA LEU A 197 9.26 2.78 6.26
C LEU A 197 10.03 2.97 7.57
N ASP A 198 10.95 2.05 7.86
CA ASP A 198 11.73 2.04 9.10
C ASP A 198 12.90 3.03 9.09
N GLN A 199 13.15 3.72 7.97
CA GLN A 199 14.14 4.80 7.94
C GLN A 199 13.71 5.90 8.92
N LYS A 200 14.61 6.26 9.84
CA LYS A 200 14.38 7.38 10.76
C LYS A 200 14.32 8.69 9.95
N LYS A 201 13.36 9.54 10.30
CA LYS A 201 13.43 10.97 9.96
C LYS A 201 14.55 11.63 10.74
#